data_AF-A0A1Q4YKD6-F1
#
_entry.id   AF-A0A1Q4YKD6-F1
#
_cell.length_a   1.000
_cell.length_b   1.000
_cell.length_c   1.000
_cell.angle_alpha   90.00
_cell.angle_beta   90.00
_cell.angle_gamma   90.00
#
_symmetry.space_group_name_H-M   'P 1'
#
loop_
_entity.id
_entity.type
_entity.pdbx_description
1 polymer ?
#
loop_
_entity_poly.entity_id
_entity_poly.type
_entity_poly.pdbx_seq_one_letter_code
_entity_poly.pdbx_strand_id
1 'polypeptide(L)' 'MLHTDTPETGWCTVCKAWTLLTACLLLLTPDGVSALGARTWCEVCDDPDVPLPPRRIDRA' A
#
# COMPACT_ATOMS: atom_id res chain seq x y z
N MET A 1 -8.13 8.50 -19.95
CA MET A 1 -6.83 9.15 -19.76
C MET A 1 -6.34 8.71 -18.38
N LEU A 2 -5.30 7.89 -18.29
CA LEU A 2 -4.73 7.43 -17.02
C LEU A 2 -3.83 8.55 -16.50
N HIS A 3 -4.31 9.32 -15.54
CA HIS A 3 -3.46 10.27 -14.82
C HIS A 3 -2.86 9.55 -13.62
N THR A 4 -1.54 9.53 -13.57
CA THR A 4 -0.80 9.15 -12.36
C THR A 4 -0.95 10.31 -11.39
N ASP A 5 -1.88 10.19 -10.43
CA ASP A 5 -1.92 11.14 -9.33
C ASP A 5 -0.55 11.17 -8.63
N THR A 6 -0.14 12.35 -8.18
CA THR A 6 1.15 12.50 -7.48
C THR A 6 1.05 11.73 -6.17
N PRO A 7 2.01 10.83 -5.86
CA PRO A 7 1.99 10.11 -4.60
C PRO A 7 2.08 11.08 -3.42
N GLU A 8 1.27 10.82 -2.40
CA GLU A 8 1.24 11.61 -1.17
C GLU A 8 1.93 10.85 -0.04
N THR A 9 2.70 11.56 0.79
CA THR A 9 3.39 10.97 1.95
C THR A 9 2.83 11.51 3.26
N GLY A 10 2.91 10.73 4.33
CA GLY A 10 2.37 11.09 5.62
C GLY A 10 2.97 10.36 6.82
N TRP A 11 2.44 10.69 7.99
CA TRP A 11 2.83 10.11 9.27
C TRP A 11 2.14 8.76 9.53
N CYS A 12 2.92 7.72 9.83
CA CYS A 12 2.41 6.42 10.27
C CYS A 12 2.21 6.38 11.79
N THR A 13 1.01 6.03 12.24
CA THR A 13 0.66 5.99 13.67
C THR A 13 1.22 4.77 14.39
N VAL A 14 1.70 3.76 13.67
CA VAL A 14 2.27 2.51 14.22
C VAL A 14 3.75 2.68 14.54
N CYS A 15 4.60 2.86 13.51
CA CYS A 15 6.04 3.02 13.69
C CYS A 15 6.47 4.44 14.11
N LYS A 16 5.54 5.40 14.15
CA LYS A 16 5.80 6.80 14.53
C LYS A 16 6.88 7.44 13.64
N ALA A 17 6.73 7.30 12.33
CA ALA A 17 7.63 7.87 11.34
C ALA A 17 6.86 8.39 10.11
N TRP A 18 7.48 9.26 9.31
CA TRP A 18 6.90 9.82 8.08
C TRP A 18 7.08 8.87 6.89
N THR A 19 6.47 7.69 6.99
CA THR A 19 6.66 6.56 6.06
C THR A 19 5.35 6.02 5.52
N LEU A 20 4.23 6.73 5.73
CA LEU A 20 2.96 6.41 5.09
C LEU A 20 3.00 6.94 3.65
N LEU A 21 2.64 6.10 2.68
CA LEU A 21 2.59 6.43 1.26
C LEU A 21 1.20 6.11 0.72
N THR A 22 0.58 7.08 0.05
CA THR A 22 -0.69 6.93 -0.68
C THR A 22 -0.44 7.17 -2.16
N ALA A 23 -0.79 6.22 -3.00
CA ALA A 23 -0.62 6.33 -4.45
C ALA A 23 -1.73 5.59 -5.22
N CYS A 24 -2.04 6.10 -6.42
CA CYS A 24 -2.86 5.38 -7.39
C CYS A 24 -2.04 4.26 -8.05
N LEU A 25 -2.43 3.01 -7.82
CA LEU A 25 -1.72 1.86 -8.38
C LEU A 25 -2.16 1.61 -9.82
N LEU A 26 -1.16 1.40 -10.69
CA LEU A 26 -1.34 1.03 -12.08
C LEU A 26 -0.85 -0.40 -12.29
N LEU A 27 -1.69 -1.24 -12.90
CA LEU A 27 -1.36 -2.59 -13.30
C LEU A 27 -0.92 -2.58 -14.75
N LEU A 28 0.34 -2.96 -14.99
CA LEU A 28 0.85 -3.21 -16.32
C LEU A 28 0.61 -4.68 -16.69
N THR A 29 -0.06 -4.90 -17.81
CA THR A 29 -0.32 -6.20 -18.43
C THR A 29 0.16 -6.20 -19.89
N PRO A 30 0.29 -7.37 -20.55
CA PRO A 30 0.60 -7.40 -21.98
C PRO A 30 -0.40 -6.63 -22.85
N ASP A 31 -1.67 -6.55 -22.41
CA ASP A 31 -2.74 -5.84 -23.13
C ASP A 31 -2.77 -4.33 -22.85
N GLY A 32 -1.93 -3.85 -21.93
CA GLY A 32 -1.79 -2.43 -21.59
C GLY A 32 -1.84 -2.14 -20.10
N VAL A 33 -2.15 -0.88 -19.76
CA VAL A 33 -2.16 -0.37 -18.38
C VAL A 33 -3.58 -0.17 -17.88
N SER A 34 -3.88 -0.68 -16.69
CA SER A 34 -5.16 -0.49 -15.99
C SER A 34 -4.97 0.18 -14.64
N ALA A 35 -5.88 1.09 -14.25
CA ALA A 35 -5.88 1.69 -12.91
C ALA A 35 -6.56 0.75 -11.91
N LEU A 36 -5.90 0.46 -10.79
CA LEU A 36 -6.46 -0.32 -9.68
C LEU A 36 -7.05 0.57 -8.56
N GLY A 37 -6.80 1.89 -8.65
CA GLY A 37 -7.24 2.90 -7.69
C GLY A 37 -6.19 3.23 -6.63
N ALA A 38 -6.55 4.12 -5.71
CA ALA A 38 -5.67 4.56 -4.63
C ALA A 38 -5.45 3.45 -3.59
N ARG A 39 -4.22 3.34 -3.11
CA ARG A 39 -3.82 2.50 -1.98
C ARG A 39 -2.89 3.28 -1.07
N THR A 40 -2.97 2.95 0.22
CA THR A 40 -2.14 3.53 1.27
C THR A 40 -1.46 2.39 2.03
N TRP A 41 -0.16 2.50 2.23
CA TRP A 41 0.64 1.55 3.01
C TRP A 41 1.78 2.28 3.74
N CYS A 42 2.33 1.63 4.76
CA CYS A 42 3.55 2.10 5.42
C CYS A 42 4.73 1.28 4.93
N GLU A 43 5.75 1.95 4.39
CA GLU A 43 6.94 1.29 3.83
C GLU A 43 7.74 0.45 4.83
N VAL A 44 7.51 0.65 6.13
CA VAL A 44 8.19 -0.07 7.23
C VAL A 44 7.30 -1.12 7.87
N CYS A 45 6.01 -0.83 8.05
CA CYS A 45 5.10 -1.73 8.77
C CYS A 45 4.51 -2.81 7.84
N ASP A 46 4.33 -2.48 6.57
CA ASP A 46 3.78 -3.37 5.54
C ASP A 46 4.91 -3.98 4.70
N ASP A 47 6.00 -4.38 5.36
CA ASP A 47 7.14 -5.05 4.73
C ASP A 47 6.68 -6.42 4.19
N PRO A 48 6.68 -6.63 2.86
CA PRO A 48 6.22 -7.88 2.25
C PRO A 48 7.15 -9.07 2.56
N ASP A 49 8.41 -8.81 2.96
CA ASP A 49 9.40 -9.83 3.29
C ASP A 49 9.32 -10.28 4.75
N VAL A 50 8.55 -9.56 5.58
CA VAL A 50 8.28 -9.92 6.97
C VAL A 50 6.85 -10.48 7.07
N PRO A 51 6.68 -11.82 7.16
CA PRO A 51 5.36 -12.41 7.30
C PRO A 51 4.66 -11.83 8.53
N LEU A 52 3.44 -11.34 8.34
CA LEU A 52 2.59 -10.96 9.46
C LEU A 52 2.49 -12.16 10.43
N PRO A 53 2.56 -11.93 11.75
CA PRO A 53 2.35 -13.00 12.71
C PRO A 53 0.99 -13.67 12.43
N PRO A 54 0.89 -15.00 12.57
CA PRO A 54 -0.34 -15.72 12.25
C PRO A 54 -1.50 -15.10 13.04
N ARG A 55 -2.50 -14.58 12.32
CA ARG A 55 -3.70 -14.05 12.95
C ARG A 55 -4.36 -15.22 13.69
N ARG A 56 -4.45 -15.15 15.02
CA ARG A 56 -5.32 -16.06 15.78
C ARG A 56 -6.76 -15.76 15.38
N ILE A 57 -7.33 -16.62 14.53
CA ILE A 57 -8.75 -16.67 14.28
C ILE A 57 -9.37 -17.46 15.44
N ASP A 58 -9.31 -16.89 16.64
CA ASP A 58 -10.10 -17.41 17.75
C ASP A 58 -11.54 -16.95 17.48
N ARG A 59 -12.31 -17.86 16.87
CA ARG A 59 -13.74 -17.71 16.57
C ARG A 59 -14.50 -17.59 17.89
N ALA A 60 -15.12 -16.44 18.12
CA ALA A 60 -16.20 -16.28 19.11
C ALA A 60 -17.55 -16.72 18.51
#